data_AF-A0A178JH88-F1
#
_entry.id   AF-A0A178JH88-F1
#
_cell.length_a   1.000
_cell.length_b   1.000
_cell.length_c   1.000
_cell.angle_alpha   90.00
_cell.angle_beta   90.00
_cell.angle_gamma   90.00
#
_symmetry.space_group_name_H-M   'P 1'
#
loop_
_entity.id
_entity.type
_entity.pdbx_description
1 polymer ?
#
loop_
_entity_poly.entity_id
_entity_poly.type
_entity_poly.pdbx_seq_one_letter_code
_entity_poly.pdbx_strand_id
1 'polypeptide(L)'
;MRQVKGLKLVAKAKKNSAFEFLGESISPGERKVIELEAAKLYTHSPLSIPVEIINGKQAGPVLMVNAAIHGDELNGVEIVRQLINTLDANKLKGTIIAVPIVNVFGFIHKSRYLPDRRDLNRCFPGSEKGSLASRMANTFFSQVATRCDYILDLHTGAIHRTNLPQIRADLSNPETLRIAQAFATPVIVDAPLRDGSLRSEAERLGIPVLTYEAGEALRFEPICISAGFIGVQRVMQAIGMLRSSRKKLPTPMIAKSTSWLRAESDGILRTVVTLGEKVEKGQVLAYISAPLGHSEIELNARKGGIVIGQQTLPLVNEGDAIFHLAYFEQDDQEVEQVVEEFIEEVIDADLEPLTTGQIHSPS
;
A
#
# COMPACT_ATOMS: atom_id res chain seq x y z
N MET A 1 26.56 -55.98 -3.71
CA MET A 1 25.95 -55.22 -2.60
C MET A 1 25.56 -53.83 -3.09
N ARG A 2 24.27 -53.58 -3.36
CA ARG A 2 23.77 -52.24 -3.69
C ARG A 2 23.53 -51.47 -2.39
N GLN A 3 24.26 -50.37 -2.19
CA GLN A 3 24.01 -49.45 -1.08
C GLN A 3 22.64 -48.79 -1.27
N VAL A 4 21.72 -49.07 -0.34
CA VAL A 4 20.43 -48.40 -0.24
C VAL A 4 20.70 -47.00 0.33
N LYS A 5 20.52 -45.96 -0.50
CA LYS A 5 20.51 -44.56 -0.06
C LYS A 5 19.35 -44.38 0.93
N GLY A 6 19.68 -44.05 2.17
CA GLY A 6 18.71 -43.72 3.21
C GLY A 6 17.81 -42.57 2.76
N LEU A 7 16.50 -42.84 2.75
CA LEU A 7 15.46 -41.81 2.64
C LEU A 7 15.62 -40.85 3.83
N LYS A 8 16.09 -39.63 3.57
CA LYS A 8 15.95 -38.53 4.54
C LYS A 8 14.46 -38.31 4.76
N LEU A 9 13.97 -38.61 5.96
CA LEU A 9 12.64 -38.24 6.42
C LEU A 9 12.52 -36.71 6.31
N VAL A 10 11.80 -36.26 5.29
CA VAL A 10 11.34 -34.86 5.21
C VAL A 10 10.38 -34.67 6.38
N ALA A 11 10.69 -33.76 7.30
CA ALA A 11 9.83 -33.43 8.42
C ALA A 11 8.41 -33.16 7.89
N LYS A 12 7.41 -33.90 8.40
CA LYS A 12 6.00 -33.71 7.99
C LYS A 12 5.60 -32.26 8.28
N ALA A 13 5.04 -31.58 7.29
CA ALA A 13 4.56 -30.22 7.45
C ALA A 13 3.57 -30.12 8.62
N LYS A 14 3.80 -29.18 9.55
CA LYS A 14 2.92 -28.96 10.71
C LYS A 14 1.56 -28.45 10.21
N LYS A 15 0.48 -29.13 10.58
CA LYS A 15 -0.90 -28.68 10.30
C LYS A 15 -1.18 -27.38 11.08
N ASN A 16 -1.95 -26.47 10.51
CA ASN A 16 -2.38 -25.27 11.23
C ASN A 16 -3.40 -25.64 12.33
N SER A 17 -3.60 -24.74 13.28
CA SER A 17 -4.71 -24.80 14.25
C SER A 17 -5.95 -24.08 13.71
N ALA A 18 -7.10 -24.28 14.35
CA ALA A 18 -8.23 -23.40 14.12
C ALA A 18 -7.84 -21.96 14.49
N PHE A 19 -8.30 -21.00 13.68
CA PHE A 19 -8.09 -19.59 13.93
C PHE A 19 -9.36 -19.01 14.55
N GLU A 20 -9.24 -18.50 15.78
CA GLU A 20 -10.37 -17.91 16.52
C GLU A 20 -10.45 -16.41 16.25
N PHE A 21 -11.56 -15.96 15.66
CA PHE A 21 -11.77 -14.56 15.31
C PHE A 21 -13.20 -14.14 15.62
N LEU A 22 -13.38 -13.14 16.49
CA LEU A 22 -14.69 -12.59 16.88
C LEU A 22 -15.73 -13.65 17.34
N GLY A 23 -15.26 -14.70 18.04
CA GLY A 23 -16.12 -15.79 18.52
C GLY A 23 -16.42 -16.88 17.49
N GLU A 24 -15.87 -16.76 16.29
CA GLU A 24 -15.95 -17.76 15.23
C GLU A 24 -14.63 -18.55 15.13
N SER A 25 -14.75 -19.85 14.94
CA SER A 25 -13.61 -20.77 14.74
C SER A 25 -13.50 -21.14 13.26
N ILE A 26 -12.36 -20.84 12.64
CA ILE A 26 -12.08 -21.14 11.23
C ILE A 26 -11.06 -22.29 11.16
N SER A 27 -11.47 -23.44 10.63
CA SER A 27 -10.64 -24.64 10.57
C SER A 27 -9.49 -24.53 9.56
N PRO A 28 -8.40 -25.31 9.70
CA PRO A 28 -7.33 -25.34 8.70
C PRO A 28 -7.83 -25.75 7.31
N GLY A 29 -7.57 -24.93 6.29
CA GLY A 29 -8.06 -25.09 4.92
C GLY A 29 -9.41 -24.43 4.66
N GLU A 30 -10.00 -23.78 5.66
CA GLU A 30 -11.29 -23.08 5.56
C GLU A 30 -11.13 -21.59 5.30
N ARG A 31 -12.18 -20.99 4.76
CA ARG A 31 -12.35 -19.55 4.58
C ARG A 31 -13.67 -19.12 5.19
N LYS A 32 -13.69 -17.94 5.82
CA LYS A 32 -14.91 -17.37 6.38
C LYS A 32 -14.90 -15.85 6.30
N VAL A 33 -16.03 -15.27 5.89
CA VAL A 33 -16.28 -13.84 5.96
C VAL A 33 -16.98 -13.53 7.29
N ILE A 34 -16.47 -12.55 8.02
CA ILE A 34 -16.96 -12.14 9.33
C ILE A 34 -17.11 -10.61 9.31
N GLU A 35 -18.26 -10.13 9.78
CA GLU A 35 -18.57 -8.72 9.90
C GLU A 35 -18.11 -8.19 11.26
N LEU A 36 -17.11 -7.29 11.28
CA LEU A 36 -16.70 -6.59 12.48
C LEU A 36 -17.56 -5.33 12.65
N GLU A 37 -18.47 -5.33 13.63
CA GLU A 37 -19.22 -4.13 14.00
C GLU A 37 -18.29 -3.10 14.65
N ALA A 38 -17.76 -2.17 13.85
CA ALA A 38 -16.72 -1.25 14.30
C ALA A 38 -17.27 -0.03 15.03
N ALA A 39 -18.46 0.44 14.64
CA ALA A 39 -19.19 1.53 15.31
C ALA A 39 -20.68 1.55 14.91
N LYS A 40 -21.44 2.50 15.47
CA LYS A 40 -22.83 2.80 15.07
C LYS A 40 -22.99 4.27 14.67
N LEU A 41 -23.82 4.52 13.66
CA LEU A 41 -24.28 5.86 13.28
C LEU A 41 -25.40 6.34 14.23
N TYR A 42 -25.75 7.63 14.17
CA TYR A 42 -26.83 8.21 14.99
C TYR A 42 -28.22 7.64 14.68
N THR A 43 -28.38 6.93 13.55
CA THR A 43 -29.57 6.15 13.19
C THR A 43 -29.59 4.76 13.82
N HIS A 44 -28.61 4.42 14.66
CA HIS A 44 -28.33 3.07 15.15
C HIS A 44 -27.92 2.06 14.08
N SER A 45 -27.72 2.49 12.84
CA SER A 45 -27.17 1.63 11.78
C SER A 45 -25.73 1.23 12.11
N PRO A 46 -25.37 -0.06 12.06
CA PRO A 46 -24.00 -0.49 12.29
C PRO A 46 -23.09 -0.10 11.12
N LEU A 47 -21.87 0.31 11.44
CA LEU A 47 -20.75 0.37 10.50
C LEU A 47 -19.95 -0.92 10.65
N SER A 48 -20.31 -1.92 9.84
CA SER A 48 -19.63 -3.21 9.83
C SER A 48 -18.51 -3.23 8.80
N ILE A 49 -17.34 -3.72 9.20
CA ILE A 49 -16.16 -3.92 8.36
C ILE A 49 -16.14 -5.40 7.94
N PRO A 50 -16.25 -5.72 6.64
CA PRO A 50 -16.14 -7.09 6.17
C PRO A 50 -14.68 -7.55 6.26
N VAL A 51 -14.46 -8.67 6.95
CA VAL A 51 -13.15 -9.30 7.09
C VAL A 51 -13.23 -10.73 6.58
N GLU A 52 -12.39 -11.10 5.61
CA GLU A 52 -12.25 -12.50 5.19
C GLU A 52 -11.02 -13.13 5.85
N ILE A 53 -11.26 -14.20 6.59
CA ILE A 53 -10.22 -15.04 7.18
C ILE A 53 -9.98 -16.22 6.25
N ILE A 54 -8.75 -16.39 5.78
CA ILE A 54 -8.32 -17.54 4.98
C ILE A 54 -7.31 -18.32 5.83
N ASN A 55 -7.76 -19.41 6.45
CA ASN A 55 -6.91 -20.22 7.30
C ASN A 55 -6.22 -21.31 6.48
N GLY A 56 -4.90 -21.20 6.32
CA GLY A 56 -4.10 -22.18 5.60
C GLY A 56 -4.10 -23.56 6.27
N LYS A 57 -3.94 -24.61 5.47
CA LYS A 57 -3.90 -25.99 5.97
C LYS A 57 -2.66 -26.27 6.83
N GLN A 58 -1.57 -25.54 6.58
CA GLN A 58 -0.28 -25.70 7.25
C GLN A 58 -0.01 -24.51 8.17
N ALA A 59 0.71 -24.74 9.27
CA ALA A 59 1.09 -23.68 10.20
C ALA A 59 2.06 -22.68 9.54
N GLY A 60 1.93 -21.40 9.91
CA GLY A 60 2.71 -20.27 9.39
C GLY A 60 2.25 -18.97 10.07
N PRO A 61 2.75 -17.81 9.62
CA PRO A 61 2.43 -16.52 10.23
C PRO A 61 1.00 -16.06 9.92
N VAL A 62 0.54 -15.06 10.66
CA VAL A 62 -0.70 -14.31 10.40
C VAL A 62 -0.35 -13.01 9.70
N LEU A 63 -0.84 -12.83 8.47
CA LEU A 63 -0.64 -11.62 7.69
C LEU A 63 -1.99 -10.92 7.46
N MET A 64 -2.06 -9.63 7.82
CA MET A 64 -3.15 -8.77 7.39
C MET A 64 -2.79 -8.03 6.12
N VAL A 65 -3.72 -8.02 5.16
CA VAL A 65 -3.66 -7.15 3.98
C VAL A 65 -4.93 -6.33 3.98
N ASN A 66 -4.78 -5.02 4.21
CA ASN A 66 -5.90 -4.11 4.33
C ASN A 66 -5.82 -2.96 3.34
N ALA A 67 -6.98 -2.41 2.99
CA ALA A 67 -7.10 -1.27 2.10
C ALA A 67 -8.23 -0.33 2.55
N ALA A 68 -8.30 0.82 1.90
CA ALA A 68 -9.31 1.85 2.12
C ALA A 68 -9.49 2.23 3.60
N ILE A 69 -8.38 2.42 4.34
CA ILE A 69 -8.40 3.20 5.59
C ILE A 69 -8.90 4.62 5.30
N HIS A 70 -8.52 5.15 4.14
CA HIS A 70 -9.18 6.28 3.51
C HIS A 70 -10.13 5.75 2.44
N GLY A 71 -11.41 6.10 2.51
CA GLY A 71 -12.43 5.47 1.69
C GLY A 71 -12.41 5.86 0.21
N ASP A 72 -11.61 6.85 -0.16
CA ASP A 72 -11.38 7.30 -1.53
C ASP A 72 -10.22 6.58 -2.24
N GLU A 73 -9.48 5.71 -1.55
CA GLU A 73 -8.27 5.06 -2.08
C GLU A 73 -8.59 3.64 -2.57
N LEU A 74 -8.85 3.48 -3.88
CA LEU A 74 -9.53 2.30 -4.43
C LEU A 74 -8.59 1.20 -4.94
N ASN A 75 -7.36 1.51 -5.38
CA ASN A 75 -6.43 0.52 -5.93
C ASN A 75 -6.17 -0.65 -4.95
N GLY A 76 -6.01 -0.34 -3.66
CA GLY A 76 -5.81 -1.34 -2.61
C GLY A 76 -6.99 -2.32 -2.49
N VAL A 77 -8.22 -1.84 -2.67
CA VAL A 77 -9.45 -2.67 -2.60
C VAL A 77 -9.38 -3.77 -3.65
N GLU A 78 -8.98 -3.42 -4.87
CA GLU A 78 -8.84 -4.35 -5.98
C GLU A 78 -7.67 -5.34 -5.75
N ILE A 79 -6.55 -4.87 -5.20
CA ILE A 79 -5.43 -5.76 -4.82
C ILE A 79 -5.90 -6.82 -3.81
N VAL A 80 -6.65 -6.41 -2.78
CA VAL A 80 -7.18 -7.35 -1.77
C VAL A 80 -8.19 -8.32 -2.40
N ARG A 81 -9.04 -7.86 -3.33
CA ARG A 81 -9.97 -8.74 -4.08
C ARG A 81 -9.23 -9.80 -4.88
N GLN A 82 -8.19 -9.41 -5.64
CA GLN A 82 -7.38 -10.36 -6.41
C GLN A 82 -6.67 -11.37 -5.51
N LEU A 83 -6.17 -10.92 -4.35
CA LEU A 83 -5.56 -11.80 -3.35
C LEU A 83 -6.57 -12.84 -2.85
N ILE A 84 -7.75 -12.39 -2.42
CA ILE A 84 -8.84 -13.26 -1.96
C ILE A 84 -9.18 -14.30 -3.02
N ASN A 85 -9.31 -13.91 -4.29
CA ASN A 85 -9.73 -14.83 -5.35
C ASN A 85 -8.63 -15.81 -5.79
N THR A 86 -7.35 -15.46 -5.57
CA THR A 86 -6.21 -16.26 -6.04
C THR A 86 -5.73 -17.28 -5.02
N LEU A 87 -5.89 -17.02 -3.72
CA LEU A 87 -5.30 -17.85 -2.68
C LEU A 87 -6.00 -19.22 -2.55
N ASP A 88 -5.22 -20.30 -2.56
CA ASP A 88 -5.71 -21.65 -2.23
C ASP A 88 -5.36 -21.97 -0.77
N ALA A 89 -6.38 -22.04 0.10
CA ALA A 89 -6.22 -22.35 1.52
C ALA A 89 -5.52 -23.70 1.77
N ASN A 90 -5.57 -24.65 0.81
CA ASN A 90 -4.88 -25.93 0.93
C ASN A 90 -3.36 -25.82 0.72
N LYS A 91 -2.91 -24.79 0.02
CA LYS A 91 -1.50 -24.52 -0.29
C LYS A 91 -0.90 -23.43 0.60
N LEU A 92 -1.74 -22.64 1.24
CA LEU A 92 -1.34 -21.58 2.17
C LEU A 92 -0.77 -22.17 3.47
N LYS A 93 0.32 -21.54 3.95
CA LYS A 93 0.84 -21.73 5.31
C LYS A 93 0.53 -20.49 6.13
N GLY A 94 -0.03 -20.65 7.32
CA GLY A 94 -0.47 -19.54 8.17
C GLY A 94 -1.86 -19.05 7.82
N THR A 95 -2.18 -17.81 8.16
CA THR A 95 -3.52 -17.24 8.06
C THR A 95 -3.48 -15.87 7.41
N ILE A 96 -4.38 -15.61 6.46
CA ILE A 96 -4.61 -14.27 5.91
C ILE A 96 -5.83 -13.66 6.58
N ILE A 97 -5.69 -12.40 7.00
CA ILE A 97 -6.78 -11.52 7.38
C ILE A 97 -6.91 -10.47 6.28
N ALA A 98 -7.86 -10.65 5.38
CA ALA A 98 -8.08 -9.74 4.25
C ALA A 98 -9.17 -8.73 4.61
N VAL A 99 -8.83 -7.43 4.56
CA VAL A 99 -9.77 -6.34 4.89
C VAL A 99 -9.79 -5.34 3.73
N PRO A 100 -10.60 -5.57 2.68
CA PRO A 100 -10.60 -4.72 1.51
C PRO A 100 -11.07 -3.29 1.81
N ILE A 101 -11.96 -3.11 2.80
CA ILE A 101 -12.51 -1.80 3.13
C ILE A 101 -12.53 -1.60 4.64
N VAL A 102 -11.54 -0.88 5.18
CA VAL A 102 -11.52 -0.52 6.61
C VAL A 102 -12.51 0.61 6.90
N ASN A 103 -12.44 1.73 6.18
CA ASN A 103 -13.33 2.88 6.35
C ASN A 103 -14.57 2.78 5.46
N VAL A 104 -15.50 1.92 5.85
CA VAL A 104 -16.74 1.65 5.09
C VAL A 104 -17.58 2.91 4.88
N PHE A 105 -17.67 3.81 5.88
CA PHE A 105 -18.37 5.07 5.70
C PHE A 105 -17.69 5.95 4.64
N GLY A 106 -16.37 6.11 4.74
CA GLY A 106 -15.59 6.87 3.77
C GLY A 106 -15.77 6.30 2.37
N PHE A 107 -15.78 4.97 2.23
CA PHE A 107 -15.92 4.28 0.95
C PHE A 107 -17.26 4.58 0.27
N ILE A 108 -18.37 4.48 1.03
CA ILE A 108 -19.71 4.83 0.53
C ILE A 108 -19.76 6.28 0.04
N HIS A 109 -19.07 7.18 0.75
CA HIS A 109 -19.08 8.63 0.47
C HIS A 109 -17.92 9.09 -0.41
N LYS A 110 -17.07 8.18 -0.91
CA LYS A 110 -15.89 8.49 -1.73
C LYS A 110 -14.99 9.53 -1.02
N SER A 111 -14.78 9.33 0.28
CA SER A 111 -14.16 10.29 1.18
C SER A 111 -13.05 9.66 2.01
N ARG A 112 -11.97 10.42 2.18
CA ARG A 112 -10.89 10.12 3.12
C ARG A 112 -11.37 10.01 4.58
N TYR A 113 -12.37 10.81 4.95
CA TYR A 113 -12.74 11.07 6.35
C TYR A 113 -13.97 10.29 6.80
N LEU A 114 -14.08 10.12 8.12
CA LEU A 114 -15.28 9.65 8.80
C LEU A 114 -16.32 10.77 8.99
N PRO A 115 -17.56 10.47 9.44
CA PRO A 115 -18.62 11.47 9.62
C PRO A 115 -18.23 12.64 10.54
N ASP A 116 -17.35 12.39 11.51
CA ASP A 116 -16.80 13.38 12.43
C ASP A 116 -15.63 14.19 11.83
N ARG A 117 -15.43 14.09 10.50
CA ARG A 117 -14.38 14.75 9.70
C ARG A 117 -12.96 14.41 10.12
N ARG A 118 -12.77 13.33 10.89
CA ARG A 118 -11.45 12.86 11.31
C ARG A 118 -10.89 11.87 10.31
N ASP A 119 -9.57 11.93 10.15
CA ASP A 119 -8.78 10.93 9.44
C ASP A 119 -8.61 9.73 10.37
N LEU A 120 -9.11 8.56 9.94
CA LEU A 120 -9.00 7.32 10.71
C LEU A 120 -7.53 6.96 10.98
N ASN A 121 -6.62 7.23 10.04
CA ASN A 121 -5.19 6.99 10.17
C ASN A 121 -4.45 8.04 11.03
N ARG A 122 -5.20 8.85 11.79
CA ARG A 122 -4.71 9.71 12.89
C ARG A 122 -5.38 9.38 14.23
N CYS A 123 -6.14 8.31 14.27
CA CYS A 123 -6.96 7.94 15.42
C CYS A 123 -6.53 6.62 16.08
N PHE A 124 -5.53 5.91 15.56
CA PHE A 124 -5.00 4.69 16.17
C PHE A 124 -4.21 5.00 17.46
N PRO A 125 -4.17 4.09 18.46
CA PRO A 125 -4.89 2.83 18.52
C PRO A 125 -6.37 3.05 18.85
N GLY A 126 -6.77 4.28 19.18
CA GLY A 126 -8.15 4.64 19.45
C GLY A 126 -8.53 4.59 20.93
N SER A 127 -9.82 4.81 21.21
CA SER A 127 -10.41 4.66 22.53
C SER A 127 -11.89 4.33 22.43
N GLU A 128 -12.36 3.39 23.26
CA GLU A 128 -13.79 3.06 23.40
C GLU A 128 -14.66 4.26 23.82
N LYS A 129 -14.06 5.24 24.50
CA LYS A 129 -14.75 6.47 24.97
C LYS A 129 -14.50 7.68 24.05
N GLY A 130 -13.77 7.48 22.96
CA GLY A 130 -13.38 8.54 22.04
C GLY A 130 -14.47 8.94 21.05
N SER A 131 -14.08 9.73 20.05
CA SER A 131 -14.94 10.07 18.90
C SER A 131 -15.35 8.82 18.10
N LEU A 132 -16.22 8.98 17.10
CA LEU A 132 -16.59 7.87 16.21
C LEU A 132 -15.35 7.24 15.56
N ALA A 133 -14.45 8.06 15.02
CA ALA A 133 -13.18 7.60 14.46
C ALA A 133 -12.29 6.89 15.47
N SER A 134 -12.21 7.42 16.70
CA SER A 134 -11.39 6.83 17.76
C SER A 134 -11.93 5.48 18.25
N ARG A 135 -13.26 5.31 18.34
CA ARG A 135 -13.88 4.02 18.68
C ARG A 135 -13.70 2.99 17.57
N MET A 136 -13.88 3.41 16.32
CA MET A 136 -13.66 2.57 15.16
C MET A 136 -12.20 2.11 15.07
N ALA A 137 -11.23 3.01 15.28
CA ALA A 137 -9.81 2.69 15.37
C ALA A 137 -9.52 1.70 16.50
N ASN A 138 -10.11 1.90 17.69
CA ASN A 138 -9.98 0.99 18.83
C ASN A 138 -10.45 -0.41 18.52
N THR A 139 -11.65 -0.53 17.97
CA THR A 139 -12.24 -1.82 17.60
C THR A 139 -11.38 -2.52 16.54
N PHE A 140 -11.00 -1.83 15.46
CA PHE A 140 -10.17 -2.42 14.42
C PHE A 140 -8.78 -2.84 14.94
N PHE A 141 -8.12 -1.97 15.70
CA PHE A 141 -6.78 -2.23 16.21
C PHE A 141 -6.76 -3.40 17.20
N SER A 142 -7.62 -3.35 18.23
CA SER A 142 -7.64 -4.35 19.31
C SER A 142 -8.19 -5.72 18.88
N GLN A 143 -9.12 -5.76 17.90
CA GLN A 143 -9.74 -7.01 17.47
C GLN A 143 -9.06 -7.62 16.24
N VAL A 144 -8.38 -6.81 15.42
CA VAL A 144 -7.79 -7.26 14.15
C VAL A 144 -6.28 -7.08 14.14
N ALA A 145 -5.79 -5.85 14.21
CA ALA A 145 -4.37 -5.56 13.99
C ALA A 145 -3.45 -6.29 14.99
N THR A 146 -3.82 -6.34 16.28
CA THR A 146 -3.03 -7.01 17.32
C THR A 146 -2.95 -8.53 17.19
N ARG A 147 -3.74 -9.14 16.29
CA ARG A 147 -3.69 -10.59 16.01
C ARG A 147 -2.69 -10.97 14.91
N CYS A 148 -2.02 -9.98 14.33
CA CYS A 148 -1.18 -10.16 13.14
C CYS A 148 0.29 -10.24 13.51
N ASP A 149 1.04 -11.04 12.77
CA ASP A 149 2.51 -11.01 12.79
C ASP A 149 3.05 -9.96 11.82
N TYR A 150 2.31 -9.67 10.73
CA TYR A 150 2.67 -8.70 9.68
C TYR A 150 1.44 -7.95 9.17
N ILE A 151 1.62 -6.70 8.73
CA ILE A 151 0.56 -5.89 8.12
C ILE A 151 1.04 -5.27 6.80
N LEU A 152 0.24 -5.40 5.75
CA LEU A 152 0.38 -4.65 4.49
C LEU A 152 -0.82 -3.71 4.36
N ASP A 153 -0.55 -2.41 4.50
CA ASP A 153 -1.55 -1.34 4.49
C ASP A 153 -1.47 -0.61 3.14
N LEU A 154 -2.50 -0.77 2.31
CA LEU A 154 -2.50 -0.33 0.91
C LEU A 154 -3.20 1.04 0.77
N HIS A 155 -2.45 2.04 0.33
CA HIS A 155 -2.87 3.44 0.13
C HIS A 155 -2.64 3.89 -1.33
N THR A 156 -3.28 5.01 -1.68
CA THR A 156 -3.02 5.75 -2.91
C THR A 156 -2.63 7.20 -2.60
N GLY A 157 -2.33 7.99 -3.61
CA GLY A 157 -2.35 9.44 -3.49
C GLY A 157 -3.73 9.93 -3.04
N ALA A 158 -3.76 11.06 -2.31
CA ALA A 158 -5.01 11.72 -1.97
C ALA A 158 -5.72 12.24 -3.24
N ILE A 159 -6.96 12.73 -3.09
CA ILE A 159 -7.68 13.36 -4.21
C ILE A 159 -6.78 14.40 -4.90
N HIS A 160 -6.75 14.34 -6.23
CA HIS A 160 -5.91 15.15 -7.10
C HIS A 160 -4.41 14.90 -6.98
N ARG A 161 -4.00 13.71 -6.53
CA ARG A 161 -2.59 13.32 -6.43
C ARG A 161 -2.43 11.88 -6.88
N THR A 162 -1.36 11.63 -7.63
CA THR A 162 -0.93 10.28 -7.99
C THR A 162 0.44 9.98 -7.38
N ASN A 163 0.70 8.71 -7.06
CA ASN A 163 1.96 8.23 -6.48
C ASN A 163 2.57 7.16 -7.39
N LEU A 164 3.88 7.24 -7.62
CA LEU A 164 4.66 6.12 -8.15
C LEU A 164 4.58 4.94 -7.16
N PRO A 165 4.42 3.68 -7.61
CA PRO A 165 4.47 2.51 -6.75
C PRO A 165 5.68 2.53 -5.82
N GLN A 166 5.43 2.63 -4.53
CA GLN A 166 6.48 2.74 -3.52
C GLN A 166 6.06 2.10 -2.20
N ILE A 167 7.05 1.68 -1.42
CA ILE A 167 6.86 1.26 -0.03
C ILE A 167 7.36 2.36 0.90
N ARG A 168 6.60 2.65 1.94
CA ARG A 168 6.99 3.52 3.05
C ARG A 168 7.05 2.71 4.33
N ALA A 169 8.22 2.68 4.97
CA ALA A 169 8.41 1.90 6.19
C ALA A 169 9.53 2.48 7.08
N ASP A 170 9.63 2.03 8.33
CA ASP A 170 10.81 2.23 9.17
C ASP A 170 11.87 1.20 8.81
N LEU A 171 12.94 1.63 8.12
CA LEU A 171 13.98 0.73 7.65
C LEU A 171 15.06 0.43 8.71
N SER A 172 14.94 1.01 9.91
CA SER A 172 15.82 0.68 11.03
C SER A 172 15.55 -0.72 11.59
N ASN A 173 14.32 -1.23 11.41
CA ASN A 173 13.96 -2.60 11.74
C ASN A 173 14.40 -3.56 10.61
N PRO A 174 15.32 -4.52 10.89
CA PRO A 174 15.82 -5.43 9.86
C PRO A 174 14.75 -6.31 9.21
N GLU A 175 13.72 -6.69 9.97
CA GLU A 175 12.63 -7.51 9.46
C GLU A 175 11.73 -6.69 8.53
N THR A 176 11.41 -5.45 8.91
CA THR A 176 10.68 -4.51 8.06
C THR A 176 11.44 -4.23 6.75
N LEU A 177 12.75 -3.99 6.82
CA LEU A 177 13.60 -3.81 5.64
C LEU A 177 13.55 -5.05 4.73
N ARG A 178 13.66 -6.25 5.32
CA ARG A 178 13.64 -7.51 4.57
C ARG A 178 12.34 -7.70 3.80
N ILE A 179 11.18 -7.45 4.43
CA ILE A 179 9.89 -7.58 3.75
C ILE A 179 9.65 -6.44 2.75
N ALA A 180 10.16 -5.23 2.99
CA ALA A 180 10.09 -4.11 2.04
C ALA A 180 10.88 -4.43 0.76
N GLN A 181 12.09 -4.97 0.91
CA GLN A 181 12.90 -5.45 -0.22
C GLN A 181 12.23 -6.61 -0.95
N ALA A 182 11.55 -7.51 -0.22
CA ALA A 182 10.81 -8.60 -0.84
C ALA A 182 9.61 -8.11 -1.67
N PHE A 183 8.91 -7.07 -1.21
CA PHE A 183 7.80 -6.47 -1.97
C PHE A 183 8.28 -5.98 -3.35
N ALA A 184 9.50 -5.42 -3.38
CA ALA A 184 10.22 -5.06 -4.60
C ALA A 184 9.48 -4.05 -5.51
N THR A 185 9.02 -2.95 -4.90
CA THR A 185 8.70 -1.70 -5.63
C THR A 185 9.98 -1.03 -6.15
N PRO A 186 9.90 -0.13 -7.14
CA PRO A 186 11.08 0.56 -7.65
C PRO A 186 11.72 1.46 -6.58
N VAL A 187 10.89 2.06 -5.72
CA VAL A 187 11.33 2.93 -4.63
C VAL A 187 10.84 2.42 -3.27
N ILE A 188 11.73 2.44 -2.28
CA ILE A 188 11.40 2.32 -0.85
C ILE A 188 11.81 3.63 -0.18
N VAL A 189 10.88 4.27 0.51
CA VAL A 189 11.13 5.48 1.29
C VAL A 189 11.31 5.12 2.75
N ASP A 190 12.48 5.48 3.30
CA ASP A 190 12.74 5.47 4.74
C ASP A 190 11.93 6.59 5.40
N ALA A 191 10.76 6.25 5.94
CA ALA A 191 9.71 7.21 6.24
C ALA A 191 9.44 7.26 7.75
N PRO A 192 9.53 8.43 8.41
CA PRO A 192 9.30 8.52 9.85
C PRO A 192 7.88 8.11 10.23
N LEU A 193 7.74 7.50 11.40
CA LEU A 193 6.44 7.18 11.97
C LEU A 193 5.59 8.44 12.17
N ARG A 194 4.29 8.29 11.93
CA ARG A 194 3.31 9.35 12.19
C ARG A 194 2.42 8.89 13.33
N ASP A 195 2.44 9.63 14.43
CA ASP A 195 1.62 9.31 15.59
C ASP A 195 0.14 9.18 15.20
N GLY A 196 -0.52 8.19 15.80
CA GLY A 196 -1.92 7.90 15.53
C GLY A 196 -2.22 7.15 14.23
N SER A 197 -1.19 6.73 13.48
CA SER A 197 -1.36 5.84 12.32
C SER A 197 -1.35 4.37 12.69
N LEU A 198 -2.00 3.54 11.88
CA LEU A 198 -2.00 2.08 12.06
C LEU A 198 -0.56 1.54 12.16
N ARG A 199 0.31 2.00 11.25
CA ARG A 199 1.73 1.66 11.21
C ARG A 199 2.43 1.99 12.52
N SER A 200 2.33 3.23 12.99
CA SER A 200 2.96 3.67 14.25
C SER A 200 2.59 2.77 15.41
N GLU A 201 1.30 2.50 15.59
CA GLU A 201 0.81 1.78 16.76
C GLU A 201 1.06 0.27 16.68
N ALA A 202 1.01 -0.32 15.48
CA ALA A 202 1.37 -1.72 15.28
C ALA A 202 2.88 -1.97 15.49
N GLU A 203 3.74 -1.07 14.99
CA GLU A 203 5.19 -1.19 15.18
C GLU A 203 5.59 -0.99 16.65
N ARG A 204 4.86 -0.18 17.43
CA ARG A 204 5.04 -0.10 18.90
C ARG A 204 4.82 -1.45 19.60
N LEU A 205 4.06 -2.36 18.99
CA LEU A 205 3.86 -3.74 19.47
C LEU A 205 4.81 -4.76 18.81
N GLY A 206 5.76 -4.30 18.00
CA GLY A 206 6.72 -5.15 17.30
C GLY A 206 6.14 -5.84 16.06
N ILE A 207 5.01 -5.39 15.53
CA ILE A 207 4.39 -5.92 14.32
C ILE A 207 4.90 -5.11 13.11
N PRO A 208 5.71 -5.68 12.20
CA PRO A 208 6.18 -4.99 11.01
C PRO A 208 5.02 -4.61 10.09
N VAL A 209 5.02 -3.35 9.63
CA VAL A 209 4.00 -2.83 8.71
C VAL A 209 4.66 -2.22 7.50
N LEU A 210 4.20 -2.61 6.30
CA LEU A 210 4.52 -1.87 5.08
C LEU A 210 3.32 -1.05 4.65
N THR A 211 3.56 0.23 4.37
CA THR A 211 2.59 1.08 3.70
C THR A 211 2.92 1.11 2.21
N TYR A 212 2.05 0.56 1.39
CA TYR A 212 2.15 0.66 -0.07
C TYR A 212 1.42 1.90 -0.54
N GLU A 213 2.03 2.68 -1.43
CA GLU A 213 1.48 3.92 -1.98
C GLU A 213 1.57 3.85 -3.51
N ALA A 214 0.43 3.85 -4.20
CA ALA A 214 0.41 3.79 -5.67
C ALA A 214 -0.89 4.31 -6.31
N GLY A 215 -0.73 5.17 -7.31
CA GLY A 215 -1.82 5.73 -8.10
C GLY A 215 -2.64 6.80 -7.39
N GLU A 216 -3.77 7.16 -7.98
CA GLU A 216 -4.67 8.25 -7.60
C GLU A 216 -5.91 7.75 -6.84
N ALA A 217 -6.41 8.58 -5.92
CA ALA A 217 -7.71 8.36 -5.30
C ALA A 217 -8.85 8.32 -6.35
N LEU A 218 -9.86 7.49 -6.09
CA LEU A 218 -11.07 7.33 -6.90
C LEU A 218 -10.83 6.88 -8.35
N ARG A 219 -9.63 6.37 -8.65
CA ARG A 219 -9.28 5.79 -9.95
C ARG A 219 -8.69 4.40 -9.74
N PHE A 220 -8.85 3.56 -10.76
CA PHE A 220 -8.06 2.36 -10.89
C PHE A 220 -6.87 2.67 -11.78
N GLU A 221 -5.71 2.12 -11.41
CA GLU A 221 -4.50 2.18 -12.22
C GLU A 221 -3.92 0.77 -12.34
N PRO A 222 -4.03 0.11 -13.51
CA PRO A 222 -3.65 -1.28 -13.68
C PRO A 222 -2.21 -1.58 -13.25
N ILE A 223 -1.25 -0.73 -13.61
CA ILE A 223 0.16 -0.90 -13.20
C ILE A 223 0.28 -0.87 -11.67
N CYS A 224 -0.36 0.08 -11.00
CA CYS A 224 -0.35 0.23 -9.56
C CYS A 224 -1.00 -0.96 -8.83
N ILE A 225 -2.08 -1.50 -9.39
CA ILE A 225 -2.78 -2.68 -8.86
C ILE A 225 -1.92 -3.93 -9.05
N SER A 226 -1.43 -4.18 -10.26
CA SER A 226 -0.57 -5.32 -10.58
C SER A 226 0.71 -5.33 -9.74
N ALA A 227 1.38 -4.19 -9.64
CA ALA A 227 2.54 -3.98 -8.77
C ALA A 227 2.25 -4.37 -7.31
N GLY A 228 1.14 -3.87 -6.76
CA GLY A 228 0.75 -4.14 -5.38
C GLY A 228 0.42 -5.63 -5.16
N PHE A 229 -0.30 -6.25 -6.09
CA PHE A 229 -0.65 -7.68 -6.02
C PHE A 229 0.60 -8.57 -6.07
N ILE A 230 1.50 -8.33 -7.02
CA ILE A 230 2.79 -9.04 -7.12
C ILE A 230 3.60 -8.85 -5.83
N GLY A 231 3.69 -7.61 -5.34
CA GLY A 231 4.42 -7.29 -4.12
C GLY A 231 3.90 -8.00 -2.88
N VAL A 232 2.58 -8.04 -2.69
CA VAL A 232 1.94 -8.82 -1.61
C VAL A 232 2.31 -10.30 -1.70
N GLN A 233 2.24 -10.90 -2.90
CA GLN A 233 2.63 -12.29 -3.10
C GLN A 233 4.12 -12.54 -2.79
N ARG A 234 5.01 -11.62 -3.18
CA ARG A 234 6.45 -11.74 -2.88
C ARG A 234 6.71 -11.63 -1.38
N VAL A 235 6.03 -10.74 -0.65
CA VAL A 235 6.09 -10.71 0.82
C VAL A 235 5.63 -12.03 1.40
N MET A 236 4.48 -12.55 0.97
CA MET A 236 3.96 -13.86 1.42
C MET A 236 4.96 -15.00 1.17
N GLN A 237 5.71 -14.97 0.06
CA GLN A 237 6.80 -15.93 -0.19
C GLN A 237 7.96 -15.72 0.79
N ALA A 238 8.36 -14.47 1.03
CA ALA A 238 9.48 -14.13 1.90
C ALA A 238 9.22 -14.44 3.38
N ILE A 239 7.98 -14.34 3.85
CA ILE A 239 7.58 -14.75 5.21
C ILE A 239 7.15 -16.23 5.29
N GLY A 240 7.26 -16.97 4.18
CA GLY A 240 7.07 -18.42 4.14
C GLY A 240 5.62 -18.90 4.10
N MET A 241 4.66 -18.02 3.78
CA MET A 241 3.25 -18.40 3.59
C MET A 241 3.01 -19.10 2.24
N LEU A 242 3.77 -18.71 1.21
CA LEU A 242 3.75 -19.28 -0.13
C LEU A 242 5.07 -19.97 -0.47
N ARG A 243 5.06 -20.77 -1.54
CA ARG A 243 6.30 -21.38 -2.06
C ARG A 243 7.21 -20.28 -2.60
N SER A 244 8.46 -20.26 -2.14
CA SER A 244 9.49 -19.32 -2.62
C SER A 244 9.66 -19.40 -4.13
N SER A 245 9.64 -18.25 -4.80
CA SER A 245 10.07 -18.13 -6.19
C SER A 245 11.60 -18.22 -6.29
N ARG A 246 12.10 -18.71 -7.43
CA ARG A 246 13.52 -18.63 -7.81
C ARG A 246 13.82 -17.45 -8.72
N LYS A 247 12.80 -16.69 -9.13
CA LYS A 247 12.97 -15.51 -9.97
C LYS A 247 13.80 -14.49 -9.19
N LYS A 248 14.83 -13.93 -9.84
CA LYS A 248 15.57 -12.81 -9.27
C LYS A 248 14.60 -11.62 -9.18
N LEU A 249 14.54 -11.00 -8.00
CA LEU A 249 13.74 -9.79 -7.80
C LEU A 249 14.53 -8.57 -8.28
N PRO A 250 13.86 -7.53 -8.80
CA PRO A 250 14.46 -6.20 -8.93
C PRO A 250 15.00 -5.74 -7.58
N THR A 251 16.07 -4.95 -7.59
CA THR A 251 16.62 -4.36 -6.37
C THR A 251 16.01 -2.98 -6.18
N PRO A 252 15.20 -2.75 -5.14
CA PRO A 252 14.60 -1.44 -4.92
C PRO A 252 15.63 -0.38 -4.54
N MET A 253 15.38 0.85 -4.99
CA MET A 253 16.18 2.00 -4.57
C MET A 253 15.63 2.58 -3.26
N ILE A 254 16.53 2.80 -2.30
CA ILE A 254 16.16 3.31 -0.97
C ILE A 254 16.36 4.82 -0.92
N ALA A 255 15.26 5.56 -0.85
CA ALA A 255 15.27 6.99 -0.63
C ALA A 255 15.36 7.29 0.88
N LYS A 256 16.46 7.92 1.29
CA LYS A 256 16.68 8.35 2.69
C LYS A 256 16.01 9.66 3.05
N SER A 257 15.65 10.46 2.04
CA SER A 257 14.94 11.72 2.23
C SER A 257 14.06 12.02 1.03
N THR A 258 13.02 12.81 1.27
CA THR A 258 12.10 13.26 0.24
C THR A 258 11.70 14.71 0.52
N SER A 259 11.23 15.44 -0.48
CA SER A 259 10.65 16.77 -0.27
C SER A 259 9.53 17.10 -1.23
N TRP A 260 8.63 17.97 -0.78
CA TRP A 260 7.57 18.53 -1.61
C TRP A 260 8.03 19.83 -2.24
N LEU A 261 7.99 19.89 -3.57
CA LEU A 261 8.07 21.12 -4.33
C LEU A 261 6.67 21.74 -4.39
N ARG A 262 6.56 23.00 -3.99
CA ARG A 262 5.28 23.70 -3.81
C ARG A 262 5.11 24.81 -4.85
N ALA A 263 3.85 25.12 -5.17
CA ALA A 263 3.49 26.23 -6.03
C ALA A 263 4.05 27.55 -5.48
N GLU A 264 4.69 28.33 -6.36
CA GLU A 264 5.24 29.66 -6.02
C GLU A 264 4.26 30.79 -6.34
N SER A 265 3.12 30.47 -6.96
CA SER A 265 2.02 31.40 -7.21
C SER A 265 0.70 30.66 -7.43
N ASP A 266 -0.40 31.40 -7.40
CA ASP A 266 -1.71 30.93 -7.86
C ASP A 266 -1.76 30.79 -9.38
N GLY A 267 -2.52 29.82 -9.90
CA GLY A 267 -2.81 29.76 -11.34
C GLY A 267 -3.12 28.38 -11.92
N ILE A 268 -3.05 28.32 -13.24
CA ILE A 268 -3.17 27.08 -14.02
C ILE A 268 -1.81 26.40 -14.08
N LEU A 269 -1.74 25.18 -13.56
CA LEU A 269 -0.55 24.34 -13.54
C LEU A 269 -0.44 23.51 -14.82
N ARG A 270 0.71 23.59 -15.49
CA ARG A 270 1.10 22.71 -16.61
C ARG A 270 2.40 22.00 -16.27
N THR A 271 2.32 20.70 -16.00
CA THR A 271 3.49 19.85 -15.70
C THR A 271 4.18 19.41 -16.97
N VAL A 272 5.51 19.33 -16.96
CA VAL A 272 6.33 18.87 -18.10
C VAL A 272 7.18 17.64 -17.77
N VAL A 273 7.01 17.08 -16.58
CA VAL A 273 7.61 15.82 -16.13
C VAL A 273 6.53 14.84 -15.67
N THR A 274 6.89 13.56 -15.63
CA THR A 274 5.99 12.45 -15.28
C THR A 274 6.44 11.71 -14.01
N LEU A 275 5.54 10.89 -13.44
CA LEU A 275 5.91 10.00 -12.34
C LEU A 275 7.01 9.02 -12.77
N GLY A 276 7.99 8.80 -11.90
CA GLY A 276 9.13 7.92 -12.18
C GLY A 276 10.28 8.60 -12.90
N GLU A 277 10.06 9.77 -13.50
CA GLU A 277 11.09 10.51 -14.22
C GLU A 277 12.17 11.05 -13.28
N LYS A 278 13.42 10.99 -13.76
CA LYS A 278 14.56 11.65 -13.14
C LYS A 278 14.56 13.13 -13.45
N VAL A 279 14.84 13.94 -12.43
CA VAL A 279 14.99 15.38 -12.56
C VAL A 279 16.35 15.84 -12.07
N GLU A 280 16.93 16.84 -12.74
CA GLU A 280 18.17 17.48 -12.34
C GLU A 280 17.93 18.77 -11.56
N LYS A 281 18.92 19.20 -10.76
CA LYS A 281 18.84 20.49 -10.07
C LYS A 281 18.73 21.64 -11.10
N GLY A 282 17.71 22.47 -10.94
CA GLY A 282 17.43 23.59 -11.84
C GLY A 282 16.61 23.22 -13.07
N GLN A 283 16.21 21.96 -13.25
CA GLN A 283 15.29 21.56 -14.30
C GLN A 283 13.89 22.13 -14.04
N VAL A 284 13.25 22.65 -15.08
CA VAL A 284 11.86 23.10 -15.06
C VAL A 284 10.94 21.88 -15.01
N LEU A 285 10.08 21.81 -13.99
CA LEU A 285 9.14 20.70 -13.80
C LEU A 285 7.71 21.06 -14.18
N ALA A 286 7.36 22.34 -14.06
CA ALA A 286 6.06 22.84 -14.43
C ALA A 286 6.07 24.34 -14.67
N TYR A 287 4.99 24.81 -15.28
CA TYR A 287 4.67 26.22 -15.44
C TYR A 287 3.37 26.55 -14.71
N ILE A 288 3.31 27.70 -14.05
CA ILE A 288 2.09 28.23 -13.43
C ILE A 288 1.76 29.55 -14.12
N SER A 289 0.53 29.68 -14.64
CA SER A 289 0.11 30.90 -15.33
C SER A 289 -1.26 31.41 -14.91
N ALA A 290 -1.44 32.72 -15.02
CA ALA A 290 -2.77 33.30 -15.00
C ALA A 290 -3.63 32.71 -16.16
N PRO A 291 -4.96 32.59 -16.01
CA PRO A 291 -5.83 32.00 -17.04
C PRO A 291 -5.75 32.67 -18.42
N LEU A 292 -5.43 33.97 -18.46
CA LEU A 292 -5.25 34.73 -19.69
C LEU A 292 -3.82 34.66 -20.27
N GLY A 293 -2.90 33.97 -19.61
CA GLY A 293 -1.53 33.74 -20.07
C GLY A 293 -0.58 34.94 -19.98
N HIS A 294 -0.98 36.03 -19.32
CA HIS A 294 -0.17 37.26 -19.26
C HIS A 294 1.04 37.18 -18.31
N SER A 295 1.12 36.16 -17.46
CA SER A 295 2.25 35.86 -16.60
C SER A 295 2.44 34.35 -16.50
N GLU A 296 3.69 33.92 -16.50
CA GLU A 296 4.10 32.52 -16.38
C GLU A 296 5.30 32.45 -15.44
N ILE A 297 5.25 31.50 -14.50
CA ILE A 297 6.32 31.22 -13.54
C ILE A 297 6.79 29.79 -13.74
N GLU A 298 8.10 29.62 -13.84
CA GLU A 298 8.74 28.31 -13.91
C GLU A 298 8.93 27.73 -12.52
N LEU A 299 8.45 26.51 -12.32
CA LEU A 299 8.69 25.74 -11.12
C LEU A 299 9.90 24.83 -11.32
N ASN A 300 11.00 25.14 -10.64
CA ASN A 300 12.30 24.49 -10.83
C ASN A 300 12.63 23.49 -9.72
N ALA A 301 13.27 22.37 -10.07
CA ALA A 301 13.74 21.40 -9.10
C ALA A 301 14.90 21.96 -8.25
N ARG A 302 14.78 21.92 -6.92
CA ARG A 302 15.80 22.45 -6.00
C ARG A 302 17.02 21.53 -5.85
N LYS A 303 16.84 20.24 -6.11
CA LYS A 303 17.83 19.17 -6.04
C LYS A 303 17.41 18.08 -7.04
N GLY A 304 18.38 17.38 -7.62
CA GLY A 304 18.10 16.22 -8.46
C GLY A 304 17.52 15.04 -7.65
N GLY A 305 16.71 14.21 -8.30
CA GLY A 305 16.01 13.08 -7.70
C GLY A 305 14.95 12.50 -8.63
N ILE A 306 14.01 11.71 -8.08
CA ILE A 306 12.94 11.06 -8.84
C ILE A 306 11.57 11.59 -8.42
N VAL A 307 10.69 11.81 -9.38
CA VAL A 307 9.29 12.18 -9.12
C VAL A 307 8.50 10.98 -8.63
N ILE A 308 8.24 10.91 -7.32
CA ILE A 308 7.50 9.80 -6.69
C ILE A 308 6.03 10.14 -6.38
N GLY A 309 5.63 11.39 -6.55
CA GLY A 309 4.26 11.84 -6.38
C GLY A 309 4.01 13.16 -7.12
N GLN A 310 2.79 13.35 -7.61
CA GLN A 310 2.43 14.51 -8.43
C GLN A 310 0.97 14.91 -8.22
N GLN A 311 0.71 16.22 -8.16
CA GLN A 311 -0.63 16.78 -8.20
C GLN A 311 -1.21 16.71 -9.63
N THR A 312 -2.44 16.21 -9.76
CA THR A 312 -3.14 16.03 -11.04
C THR A 312 -4.16 17.14 -11.33
N LEU A 313 -4.59 17.90 -10.31
CA LEU A 313 -5.46 19.06 -10.52
C LEU A 313 -4.66 20.21 -11.16
N PRO A 314 -5.04 20.70 -12.35
CA PRO A 314 -4.32 21.77 -13.06
C PRO A 314 -4.60 23.17 -12.48
N LEU A 315 -5.08 23.23 -11.24
CA LEU A 315 -5.39 24.46 -10.50
C LEU A 315 -4.62 24.39 -9.18
N VAL A 316 -3.86 25.44 -8.90
CA VAL A 316 -3.04 25.56 -7.70
C VAL A 316 -3.22 26.93 -7.07
N ASN A 317 -3.18 26.96 -5.74
CA ASN A 317 -2.87 28.17 -4.99
C ASN A 317 -1.38 28.15 -4.59
N GLU A 318 -0.82 29.32 -4.32
CA GLU A 318 0.51 29.45 -3.75
C GLU A 318 0.64 28.55 -2.49
N GLY A 319 1.72 27.78 -2.44
CA GLY A 319 1.99 26.83 -1.36
C GLY A 319 1.40 25.43 -1.55
N ASP A 320 0.54 25.19 -2.54
CA ASP A 320 0.06 23.83 -2.85
C ASP A 320 1.22 22.90 -3.20
N ALA A 321 1.21 21.68 -2.69
CA ALA A 321 2.28 20.72 -2.96
C ALA A 321 2.09 20.10 -4.35
N ILE A 322 3.04 20.31 -5.27
CA ILE A 322 2.92 19.90 -6.68
C ILE A 322 3.65 18.57 -6.92
N PHE A 323 4.95 18.52 -6.65
CA PHE A 323 5.76 17.32 -6.87
C PHE A 323 6.34 16.81 -5.55
N HIS A 324 6.35 15.51 -5.36
CA HIS A 324 7.08 14.84 -4.29
C HIS A 324 8.33 14.20 -4.90
N LEU A 325 9.50 14.69 -4.52
CA LEU A 325 10.79 14.21 -5.02
C LEU A 325 11.45 13.29 -3.99
N ALA A 326 11.95 12.15 -4.44
CA ALA A 326 12.79 11.25 -3.68
C ALA A 326 14.27 11.47 -3.98
N TYR A 327 15.11 11.39 -2.95
CA TYR A 327 16.55 11.61 -3.06
C TYR A 327 17.34 10.38 -2.63
N PHE A 328 18.33 10.01 -3.44
CA PHE A 328 19.15 8.82 -3.29
C PHE A 328 20.62 9.20 -3.06
N GLU A 329 21.40 8.26 -2.51
CA GLU A 329 22.87 8.38 -2.44
C GLU A 329 23.53 7.79 -3.69
N GLN A 330 22.87 6.83 -4.32
CA GLN A 330 23.27 6.19 -5.57
C GLN A 330 23.16 7.15 -6.77
N ASP A 331 23.76 6.76 -7.89
CA ASP A 331 23.65 7.51 -9.14
C ASP A 331 22.20 7.54 -9.63
N ASP A 332 21.68 8.73 -9.90
CA ASP A 332 20.30 8.93 -10.35
C ASP A 332 19.99 8.16 -11.66
N GLN A 333 20.98 7.87 -12.53
CA GLN A 333 20.79 7.06 -13.74
C GLN A 333 20.43 5.60 -13.42
N GLU A 334 21.03 5.02 -12.37
CA GLU A 334 20.71 3.66 -11.93
C GLU A 334 19.26 3.59 -11.43
N VAL A 335 18.76 4.68 -10.85
CA VAL A 335 17.40 4.74 -10.30
C VAL A 335 16.34 4.74 -11.40
N GLU A 336 16.53 5.53 -12.45
CA GLU A 336 15.59 5.60 -13.59
C GLU A 336 15.45 4.24 -14.28
N GLN A 337 16.57 3.55 -14.52
CA GLN A 337 16.57 2.21 -15.08
C GLN A 337 15.78 1.21 -14.22
N VAL A 338 15.90 1.28 -12.88
CA VAL A 338 15.12 0.43 -11.96
C VAL A 338 13.61 0.68 -12.09
N VAL A 339 13.19 1.93 -12.32
CA VAL A 339 11.78 2.28 -12.52
C VAL A 339 11.26 1.71 -13.84
N GLU A 340 12.01 1.87 -14.93
CA GLU A 340 11.66 1.34 -16.26
C GLU A 340 11.56 -0.20 -16.23
N GLU A 341 12.60 -0.87 -15.75
CA GLU A 341 12.62 -2.34 -15.64
C GLU A 341 11.47 -2.88 -14.77
N PHE A 342 11.10 -2.15 -13.72
CA PHE A 342 9.96 -2.50 -12.89
C PHE A 342 8.64 -2.37 -13.64
N ILE A 343 8.43 -1.28 -14.38
CA ILE A 343 7.20 -1.06 -15.15
C ILE A 343 7.05 -2.14 -16.23
N GLU A 344 8.13 -2.45 -16.96
CA GLU A 344 8.16 -3.54 -17.95
C GLU A 344 7.80 -4.89 -17.31
N GLU A 345 8.41 -5.23 -16.17
CA GLU A 345 8.10 -6.49 -15.46
C GLU A 345 6.60 -6.58 -15.10
N VAL A 346 6.02 -5.48 -14.65
CA VAL A 346 4.61 -5.43 -14.22
C VAL A 346 3.66 -5.52 -15.42
N ILE A 347 4.00 -4.89 -16.55
CA ILE A 347 3.22 -4.95 -17.79
C ILE A 347 3.26 -6.36 -18.39
N ASP A 348 4.42 -7.02 -18.35
CA ASP A 348 4.61 -8.39 -18.87
C ASP A 348 4.03 -9.48 -17.96
N ALA A 349 3.57 -9.11 -16.75
CA ALA A 349 2.92 -10.04 -15.86
C ALA A 349 1.54 -10.42 -16.43
N ASP A 350 1.36 -11.72 -16.71
CA ASP A 350 0.08 -12.31 -17.15
C ASP A 350 -0.96 -12.28 -16.01
N LEU A 351 -1.54 -11.09 -15.79
CA LEU A 351 -2.53 -10.78 -14.77
C LEU A 351 -3.88 -10.45 -15.39
N GLU A 352 -4.92 -10.40 -14.56
CA GLU A 352 -6.27 -10.11 -15.00
C GLU A 352 -6.33 -8.76 -15.75
N PRO A 353 -6.82 -8.73 -17.01
CA PRO A 353 -6.82 -7.51 -17.80
C PRO A 353 -7.81 -6.49 -17.21
N LEU A 354 -7.31 -5.31 -16.89
CA LEU A 354 -8.09 -4.19 -16.35
C LEU A 354 -7.90 -2.96 -17.24
N THR A 355 -9.01 -2.37 -17.71
CA THR A 355 -9.00 -1.12 -18.48
C THR A 355 -9.78 -0.03 -17.74
N THR A 356 -9.38 1.22 -17.94
CA THR A 356 -9.91 2.40 -17.25
C THR A 356 -10.57 3.40 -18.21
N GLY A 357 -10.80 2.97 -19.46
CA GLY A 357 -11.44 3.80 -20.49
C GLY A 357 -10.54 4.89 -21.08
N GLN A 358 -9.24 4.87 -20.78
CA GLN A 358 -8.27 5.77 -21.42
C GLN A 358 -7.98 5.33 -22.86
N ILE A 359 -7.77 6.31 -23.74
CA ILE A 359 -7.27 6.06 -25.10
C ILE A 359 -5.80 5.71 -24.97
N HIS A 360 -5.42 4.48 -25.34
CA HIS A 360 -4.02 4.12 -25.47
C HIS A 360 -3.45 4.86 -26.69
N SER A 361 -2.58 5.84 -26.47
CA SER A 361 -1.70 6.30 -27.53
C SER A 361 -0.75 5.14 -27.88
N PRO A 362 -0.69 4.68 -29.14
CA PRO A 362 0.37 3.77 -29.53
C PRO A 362 1.70 4.48 -29.31
N SER A 363 2.55 3.86 -28.47
CA SER A 363 3.93 4.25 -28.20
C SER A 363 4.80 4.20 -29.45
#